data_AF-A0A7V3VVK7-F1
#
_entry.id   AF-A0A7V3VVK7-F1
#
_cell.length_a   1.000
_cell.length_b   1.000
_cell.length_c   1.000
_cell.angle_alpha   90.00
_cell.angle_beta   90.00
_cell.angle_gamma   90.00
#
_symmetry.space_group_name_H-M   'P 1'
#
loop_
_entity.id
_entity.type
_entity.pdbx_description
1 polymer ?
#
loop_
_entity_poly.entity_id
_entity_poly.type
_entity_poly.pdbx_seq_one_letter_code
_entity_poly.pdbx_strand_id
1 'polypeptide(L)'
;MSNIWYTYKPVDTILVLGADDDTSSAFSIFPPPASTLLGALRAAYLFQHGIDFVDYKKNRVDQSIYNTIGKASEQPPFEVLGPLFLKDTQIFVPCPAGWFFNDEKENTDEDKINKIELEKDNIIPLQSFSQEQFKNIYASKPIKVWPAKYCDKMKPMADKYITLDDLLNFKNKNKINLYSQ
;
A
#
# COMPACT_ATOMS: atom_id res chain seq x y z
N MET A 1 5.23 8.85 18.08
CA MET A 1 4.86 9.51 16.82
C MET A 1 3.34 9.60 16.76
N SER A 2 2.79 10.78 16.52
CA SER A 2 1.35 10.98 16.31
C SER A 2 1.04 10.85 14.82
N ASN A 3 0.10 9.98 14.46
CA ASN A 3 -0.38 9.88 13.08
C ASN A 3 -1.44 10.96 12.85
N ILE A 4 -1.32 11.70 11.76
CA ILE A 4 -2.29 12.71 11.33
C ILE A 4 -2.94 12.22 10.05
N TRP A 5 -4.27 12.22 10.03
CA TRP A 5 -5.06 11.74 8.90
C TRP A 5 -5.50 12.92 8.04
N TYR A 6 -5.22 12.84 6.74
CA TYR A 6 -5.72 13.78 5.74
C TYR A 6 -6.65 13.04 4.79
N THR A 7 -7.71 13.71 4.35
CA THR A 7 -8.65 13.17 3.36
C THR A 7 -8.61 14.03 2.11
N TYR A 8 -8.41 13.37 0.97
CA TYR A 8 -8.49 13.97 -0.34
C TYR A 8 -9.64 13.33 -1.11
N LYS A 9 -10.62 14.15 -1.51
CA LYS A 9 -11.74 13.72 -2.34
C LYS A 9 -11.50 14.22 -3.76
N PRO A 10 -11.19 13.33 -4.72
CA PRO A 10 -11.00 13.74 -6.11
C PRO A 10 -12.28 14.40 -6.64
N VAL A 11 -12.15 15.52 -7.36
CA VAL A 11 -13.29 16.16 -8.04
C VAL A 11 -13.67 15.39 -9.30
N ASP A 12 -12.67 14.77 -9.94
CA ASP A 12 -12.78 13.94 -11.14
C ASP A 12 -11.77 12.79 -11.05
N THR A 13 -11.62 12.05 -12.14
CA THR A 13 -10.71 10.91 -12.31
C THR A 13 -9.26 11.33 -12.15
N ILE A 14 -8.49 10.56 -11.37
CA ILE A 14 -7.05 10.75 -11.20
C ILE A 14 -6.33 9.77 -12.11
N LEU A 15 -5.39 10.29 -12.90
CA LEU A 15 -4.46 9.49 -13.67
C LEU A 15 -3.11 9.42 -12.95
N VAL A 16 -2.64 8.21 -12.67
CA VAL A 16 -1.31 7.97 -12.07
C VAL A 16 -0.54 7.05 -13.01
N LEU A 17 0.41 7.62 -13.75
CA LEU A 17 1.19 6.86 -14.71
C LEU A 17 2.28 6.05 -14.03
N GLY A 18 2.40 4.78 -14.42
CA GLY A 18 3.56 3.96 -14.11
C GLY A 18 4.79 4.40 -14.90
N ALA A 19 5.94 3.85 -14.52
CA ALA A 19 7.22 4.09 -15.20
C ALA A 19 7.42 3.20 -16.45
N ASP A 20 6.36 2.58 -16.96
CA ASP A 20 6.44 1.71 -18.12
C ASP A 20 6.53 2.54 -19.41
N ASP A 21 7.56 2.27 -20.21
CA ASP A 21 7.88 2.99 -21.45
C ASP A 21 6.91 2.68 -22.62
N ASP A 22 5.92 1.80 -22.43
CA ASP A 22 5.01 1.35 -23.48
C ASP A 22 3.86 2.35 -23.72
N THR A 23 4.06 3.18 -24.75
CA THR A 23 3.15 4.23 -25.25
C THR A 23 1.73 3.79 -25.64
N SER A 24 1.41 2.48 -25.66
CA SER A 24 0.12 1.97 -26.14
C SER A 24 -0.89 1.62 -25.04
N SER A 25 -0.45 1.49 -23.78
CA SER A 25 -1.34 1.22 -22.65
C SER A 25 -0.73 1.77 -21.36
N ALA A 26 -1.00 3.04 -21.10
CA ALA A 26 -0.70 3.66 -19.82
C ALA A 26 -1.57 3.00 -18.72
N PHE A 27 -1.08 1.92 -18.11
CA PHE A 27 -1.73 1.34 -16.96
C PHE A 27 -1.64 2.32 -15.79
N SER A 28 -2.79 2.70 -15.23
CA SER A 28 -2.82 3.55 -14.06
C SER A 28 -2.36 2.75 -12.84
N ILE A 29 -1.28 3.15 -12.19
CA ILE A 29 -0.87 2.57 -10.91
C ILE A 29 -1.73 3.18 -9.82
N PHE A 30 -2.77 2.45 -9.41
CA PHE A 30 -3.67 2.86 -8.35
C PHE A 30 -3.72 1.82 -7.22
N PRO A 31 -3.58 2.22 -5.95
CA PRO A 31 -3.40 3.60 -5.48
C PRO A 31 -2.03 4.21 -5.84
N PRO A 32 -1.91 5.56 -5.87
CA PRO A 32 -0.63 6.20 -6.15
C PRO A 32 0.42 5.84 -5.10
N PRO A 33 1.69 5.69 -5.50
CA PRO A 33 2.79 5.53 -4.54
C PRO A 33 2.85 6.69 -3.54
N ALA A 34 3.29 6.42 -2.31
CA ALA A 34 3.49 7.46 -1.29
C ALA A 34 4.48 8.55 -1.75
N SER A 35 5.46 8.19 -2.58
CA SER A 35 6.40 9.15 -3.21
C SER A 35 5.70 10.16 -4.12
N THR A 36 4.65 9.74 -4.84
CA THR A 36 3.83 10.63 -5.68
C THR A 36 3.11 11.66 -4.81
N LEU A 37 2.49 11.22 -3.70
CA LEU A 37 1.85 12.12 -2.74
C LEU A 37 2.85 13.09 -2.11
N LEU A 38 4.04 12.60 -1.76
CA LEU A 38 5.09 13.43 -1.20
C LEU A 38 5.53 14.52 -2.18
N GLY A 39 5.70 14.18 -3.47
CA GLY A 39 6.00 15.13 -4.53
C GLY A 39 4.90 16.19 -4.66
N ALA A 40 3.64 15.77 -4.63
CA ALA A 40 2.49 16.68 -4.69
C ALA A 40 2.43 17.62 -3.49
N LEU A 41 2.67 17.14 -2.26
CA LEU A 41 2.71 17.96 -1.04
C LEU A 41 3.82 19.02 -1.10
N ARG A 42 5.02 18.63 -1.53
CA ARG A 42 6.14 19.56 -1.74
C ARG A 42 5.79 20.64 -2.75
N ALA A 43 5.26 20.24 -3.90
CA ALA A 43 4.86 21.17 -4.94
C ALA A 43 3.75 22.13 -4.49
N ALA A 44 2.74 21.62 -3.78
CA ALA A 44 1.68 22.46 -3.21
C ALA A 44 2.24 23.48 -2.21
N TYR A 45 3.14 23.06 -1.31
CA TYR A 45 3.77 23.95 -0.35
C TYR A 45 4.57 25.07 -1.03
N LEU A 46 5.42 24.72 -2.01
CA LEU A 46 6.23 25.69 -2.76
C LEU A 46 5.33 26.71 -3.48
N PHE A 47 4.28 26.22 -4.16
CA PHE A 47 3.32 27.06 -4.88
C PHE A 47 2.60 28.03 -3.93
N GLN A 48 2.11 27.55 -2.79
CA GLN A 48 1.41 28.36 -1.79
C GLN A 48 2.30 29.47 -1.20
N HIS A 49 3.61 29.25 -1.14
CA HIS A 49 4.57 30.23 -0.61
C HIS A 49 5.25 31.07 -1.69
N GLY A 50 4.84 30.93 -2.96
CA GLY A 50 5.42 31.68 -4.08
C GLY A 50 6.90 31.35 -4.33
N ILE A 51 7.33 30.13 -3.99
CA ILE A 51 8.72 29.69 -4.11
C ILE A 51 8.94 29.05 -5.47
N ASP A 52 9.96 29.51 -6.19
CA ASP A 52 10.36 28.95 -7.47
C ASP A 52 10.97 27.53 -7.33
N PHE A 53 10.53 26.63 -8.20
CA PHE A 53 10.98 25.23 -8.20
C PHE A 53 12.47 25.08 -8.54
N VAL A 54 13.00 25.92 -9.42
CA VAL A 54 14.41 25.87 -9.84
C VAL A 54 15.30 26.30 -8.68
N ASP A 55 14.91 27.34 -7.95
CA ASP A 55 15.64 27.81 -6.77
C ASP A 55 15.59 26.79 -5.63
N TYR A 56 14.43 26.17 -5.37
CA TYR A 56 14.32 25.08 -4.40
C TYR A 56 15.24 23.90 -4.77
N LYS A 57 15.23 23.46 -6.04
CA LYS A 57 16.08 22.35 -6.51
C LYS A 57 17.57 22.67 -6.43
N LYS A 58 17.96 23.94 -6.61
CA LYS A 58 19.36 24.41 -6.55
C LYS A 58 19.83 24.73 -5.13
N ASN A 59 19.03 24.43 -4.10
CA ASN A 59 19.29 24.76 -2.71
C ASN A 59 19.46 26.28 -2.46
N ARG A 60 18.67 27.13 -3.14
CA ARG A 60 18.75 28.61 -3.06
C ARG A 60 17.61 29.26 -2.28
N VAL A 61 16.75 28.47 -1.65
CA VAL A 61 15.66 28.98 -0.79
C VAL A 61 16.04 28.90 0.68
N ASP A 62 15.28 29.58 1.53
CA ASP A 62 15.51 29.65 2.98
C ASP A 62 15.55 28.28 3.64
N GLN A 63 16.43 28.15 4.65
CA GLN A 63 16.64 26.90 5.38
C GLN A 63 15.37 26.39 6.08
N SER A 64 14.48 27.30 6.48
CA SER A 64 13.18 26.97 7.08
C SER A 64 12.31 26.11 6.15
N ILE A 65 12.46 26.28 4.82
CA ILE A 65 11.71 25.52 3.83
C ILE A 65 12.18 24.06 3.84
N TYR A 66 13.50 23.81 3.83
CA TYR A 66 14.02 22.43 3.89
C TYR A 66 13.70 21.76 5.24
N ASN A 67 13.70 22.53 6.33
CA ASN A 67 13.30 22.01 7.64
C ASN A 67 11.82 21.62 7.71
N THR A 68 10.99 22.09 6.77
CA THR A 68 9.56 21.80 6.72
C THR A 68 9.26 20.68 5.72
N ILE A 69 9.79 20.77 4.50
CA ILE A 69 9.45 19.85 3.40
C ILE A 69 10.60 18.97 2.89
N GLY A 70 11.78 19.08 3.51
CA GLY A 70 13.01 18.41 3.09
C GLY A 70 13.65 19.07 1.86
N LYS A 71 14.74 18.48 1.37
CA LYS A 71 15.36 18.88 0.09
C LYS A 71 14.80 18.06 -1.06
N ALA A 72 14.99 18.56 -2.28
CA ALA A 72 14.70 17.80 -3.49
C ALA A 72 15.46 16.46 -3.49
N SER A 73 14.77 15.37 -3.84
CA SER A 73 15.33 14.00 -3.87
C SER A 73 15.81 13.42 -2.54
N GLU A 74 15.64 14.14 -1.43
CA GLU A 74 15.95 13.63 -0.08
C GLU A 74 14.68 13.27 0.68
N GLN A 75 14.83 12.48 1.75
CA GLN A 75 13.73 12.17 2.65
C GLN A 75 13.28 13.43 3.41
N PRO A 76 11.97 13.68 3.56
CA PRO A 76 11.48 14.82 4.33
C PRO A 76 11.62 14.57 5.84
N PRO A 77 11.44 15.62 6.67
CA PRO A 77 11.33 15.49 8.12
C PRO A 77 10.01 14.86 8.60
N PHE A 78 9.22 14.31 7.68
CA PHE A 78 7.95 13.62 7.93
C PHE A 78 7.82 12.42 6.99
N GLU A 79 6.95 11.48 7.35
CA GLU A 79 6.67 10.28 6.58
C GLU A 79 5.23 10.29 6.06
N VAL A 80 5.05 9.90 4.80
CA VAL A 80 3.74 9.64 4.20
C VAL A 80 3.60 8.13 4.06
N LEU A 81 2.69 7.53 4.84
CA LEU A 81 2.50 6.07 4.84
C LEU A 81 1.87 5.57 3.53
N GLY A 82 1.12 6.43 2.85
CA GLY A 82 0.49 6.14 1.58
C GLY A 82 -1.00 6.48 1.59
N PRO A 83 -1.61 6.52 0.40
CA PRO A 83 -3.06 6.64 0.30
C PRO A 83 -3.74 5.36 0.80
N LEU A 84 -4.80 5.53 1.58
CA LEU A 84 -5.76 4.48 1.90
C LEU A 84 -7.12 4.87 1.31
N PHE A 85 -7.98 3.90 1.07
CA PHE A 85 -9.33 4.21 0.58
C PHE A 85 -10.27 4.47 1.73
N LEU A 86 -11.10 5.50 1.60
CA LEU A 86 -12.20 5.79 2.52
C LEU A 86 -13.51 5.69 1.74
N LYS A 87 -14.39 4.77 2.14
CA LYS A 87 -15.73 4.61 1.57
C LYS A 87 -16.74 4.46 2.70
N ASP A 88 -17.81 5.23 2.68
CA ASP A 88 -18.91 5.15 3.66
C ASP A 88 -18.42 5.11 5.12
N THR A 89 -17.41 5.95 5.44
CA THR A 89 -16.69 6.04 6.75
C THR A 89 -15.73 4.90 7.09
N GLN A 90 -15.60 3.88 6.23
CA GLN A 90 -14.67 2.77 6.42
C GLN A 90 -13.36 3.00 5.67
N ILE A 91 -12.25 2.78 6.37
CA ILE A 91 -10.91 2.80 5.78
C ILE A 91 -10.57 1.41 5.28
N PHE A 92 -10.15 1.30 4.02
CA PHE A 92 -9.68 0.07 3.39
C PHE A 92 -8.18 0.17 3.12
N VAL A 93 -7.49 -0.92 3.41
CA VAL A 93 -6.05 -1.06 3.26
C VAL A 93 -5.73 -2.30 2.43
N PRO A 94 -4.63 -2.30 1.66
CA PRO A 94 -4.22 -3.50 0.95
C PRO A 94 -3.95 -4.62 1.96
N CYS A 95 -4.37 -5.83 1.63
CA CYS A 95 -4.05 -6.98 2.46
C CYS A 95 -2.54 -7.18 2.51
N PRO A 96 -2.00 -7.72 3.62
CA PRO A 96 -0.59 -8.08 3.68
C PRO A 96 -0.23 -9.01 2.52
N ALA A 97 0.76 -8.62 1.70
CA ALA A 97 1.17 -9.38 0.52
C ALA A 97 1.63 -10.81 0.83
N GLY A 98 2.00 -11.05 2.09
CA GLY A 98 2.35 -12.35 2.63
C GLY A 98 1.17 -13.18 3.12
N TRP A 99 -0.08 -12.79 2.88
CA TRP A 99 -1.23 -13.57 3.28
C TRP A 99 -1.83 -14.30 2.08
N PHE A 100 -2.25 -15.52 2.36
CA PHE A 100 -2.95 -16.38 1.44
C PHE A 100 -4.27 -16.82 2.07
N PHE A 101 -5.20 -17.29 1.25
CA PHE A 101 -6.41 -17.92 1.75
C PHE A 101 -6.72 -19.21 1.00
N ASN A 102 -7.34 -20.14 1.70
CA ASN A 102 -7.89 -21.35 1.11
C ASN A 102 -9.31 -21.06 0.62
N ASP A 103 -9.53 -21.16 -0.69
CA ASP A 103 -10.85 -20.96 -1.28
C ASP A 103 -11.54 -22.33 -1.46
N GLU A 104 -12.23 -22.78 -0.40
CA GLU A 104 -12.95 -24.07 -0.43
C GLU A 104 -14.24 -23.99 -1.26
N LYS A 105 -14.72 -22.78 -1.59
CA LYS A 105 -15.98 -22.57 -2.31
C LYS A 105 -15.69 -22.02 -3.71
N GLU A 106 -15.97 -22.80 -4.74
CA GLU A 106 -16.17 -22.25 -6.08
C GLU A 106 -17.42 -21.37 -6.04
N ASN A 107 -17.23 -20.06 -5.87
CA ASN A 107 -18.33 -19.09 -5.94
C ASN A 107 -18.76 -18.98 -7.41
N THR A 108 -19.83 -19.70 -7.76
CA THR A 108 -20.46 -19.73 -9.08
C THR A 108 -21.40 -18.55 -9.36
N ASP A 109 -21.56 -17.62 -8.41
CA ASP A 109 -22.47 -16.48 -8.57
C ASP A 109 -21.72 -15.19 -8.93
N GLU A 110 -21.96 -14.70 -10.15
CA GLU A 110 -21.45 -13.44 -10.72
C GLU A 110 -21.84 -12.18 -9.93
N ASP A 111 -22.74 -12.28 -8.93
CA ASP A 111 -23.14 -11.15 -8.09
C ASP A 111 -22.28 -10.94 -6.82
N LYS A 112 -21.30 -11.83 -6.55
CA LYS A 112 -20.37 -11.75 -5.39
C LYS A 112 -18.96 -11.24 -5.75
N ILE A 113 -18.76 -10.70 -6.95
CA ILE A 113 -17.42 -10.44 -7.52
C ILE A 113 -16.51 -9.56 -6.62
N ASN A 114 -17.09 -8.70 -5.78
CA ASN A 114 -16.33 -7.69 -5.03
C ASN A 114 -16.19 -7.93 -3.52
N LYS A 115 -16.78 -8.99 -2.94
CA LYS A 115 -16.69 -9.26 -1.50
C LYS A 115 -16.57 -10.76 -1.19
N ILE A 116 -15.51 -11.13 -0.48
CA ILE A 116 -15.25 -12.50 -0.03
C ILE A 116 -15.28 -12.50 1.50
N GLU A 117 -16.17 -13.30 2.10
CA GLU A 117 -16.20 -13.52 3.55
C GLU A 117 -15.41 -14.80 3.86
N LEU A 118 -14.39 -14.67 4.72
CA LEU A 118 -13.52 -15.78 5.12
C LEU A 118 -13.56 -15.97 6.62
N GLU A 119 -13.57 -17.24 7.05
CA GLU A 119 -13.18 -17.59 8.40
C GLU A 119 -11.67 -17.37 8.55
N LYS A 120 -11.25 -16.85 9.70
CA LYS A 120 -9.85 -16.51 9.98
C LYS A 120 -8.92 -17.71 9.85
N ASP A 121 -9.38 -18.91 10.17
CA ASP A 121 -8.60 -20.15 10.07
C ASP A 121 -8.28 -20.52 8.61
N ASN A 122 -8.98 -19.92 7.64
CA ASN A 122 -8.70 -20.08 6.22
C ASN A 122 -7.61 -19.12 5.73
N ILE A 123 -7.16 -18.16 6.56
CA ILE A 123 -6.07 -17.24 6.23
C ILE A 123 -4.74 -17.85 6.67
N ILE A 124 -3.83 -17.98 5.70
CA ILE A 124 -2.54 -18.60 5.86
C ILE A 124 -1.47 -17.50 5.70
N PRO A 125 -0.92 -16.97 6.81
CA PRO A 125 0.18 -16.03 6.72
C PRO A 125 1.46 -16.75 6.28
N LEU A 126 2.37 -15.99 5.67
CA LEU A 126 3.74 -16.43 5.47
C LEU A 126 4.40 -16.76 6.81
N GLN A 127 5.15 -17.85 6.82
CA GLN A 127 6.08 -18.17 7.88
C GLN A 127 7.48 -17.69 7.47
N SER A 128 8.02 -16.73 8.22
CA SER A 128 9.42 -16.35 8.10
C SER A 128 10.28 -17.37 8.84
N PHE A 129 11.32 -17.87 8.18
CA PHE A 129 12.33 -18.72 8.80
C PHE A 129 13.48 -17.86 9.33
N SER A 130 14.06 -18.23 10.48
CA SER A 130 15.23 -17.51 11.01
C SER A 130 16.47 -17.83 10.16
N GLN A 131 17.36 -16.86 9.98
CA GLN A 131 18.61 -17.08 9.23
C GLN A 131 19.47 -18.22 9.82
N GLU A 132 19.33 -18.52 11.11
CA GLU A 132 20.04 -19.61 11.77
C GLU A 132 19.69 -21.00 11.21
N GLN A 133 18.46 -21.18 10.71
CA GLN A 133 18.00 -22.43 10.10
C GLN A 133 18.63 -22.70 8.71
N PHE A 134 19.30 -21.69 8.12
CA PHE A 134 19.86 -21.78 6.77
C PHE A 134 21.33 -21.39 6.68
N LYS A 135 22.12 -21.59 7.75
CA LYS A 135 23.57 -21.25 7.84
C LYS A 135 24.44 -21.64 6.63
N ASN A 136 24.01 -22.60 5.79
CA ASN A 136 24.77 -23.10 4.64
C ASN A 136 24.14 -22.79 3.27
N ILE A 137 23.03 -22.07 3.20
CA ILE A 137 22.43 -21.71 1.91
C ILE A 137 22.67 -20.22 1.64
N TYR A 138 23.84 -19.92 1.12
CA TYR A 138 24.15 -18.60 0.57
C TYR A 138 23.33 -18.38 -0.70
N ALA A 139 22.51 -17.35 -0.73
CA ALA A 139 22.36 -16.62 -1.99
C ALA A 139 22.14 -15.15 -1.67
N SER A 140 22.18 -14.34 -2.71
CA SER A 140 21.97 -12.90 -2.75
C SER A 140 20.51 -12.46 -2.41
N LYS A 141 19.81 -13.21 -1.55
CA LYS A 141 18.43 -13.73 -1.73
C LYS A 141 17.24 -12.79 -1.48
N PRO A 142 16.13 -12.94 -2.24
CA PRO A 142 14.78 -12.70 -1.70
C PRO A 142 14.53 -13.63 -0.51
N ILE A 143 13.98 -13.11 0.59
CA ILE A 143 13.65 -13.90 1.78
C ILE A 143 12.76 -15.07 1.32
N LYS A 144 13.25 -16.31 1.44
CA LYS A 144 12.47 -17.51 1.14
C LYS A 144 11.45 -17.71 2.24
N VAL A 145 10.32 -17.06 2.07
CA VAL A 145 9.12 -17.20 2.89
C VAL A 145 8.23 -18.24 2.24
N TRP A 146 7.72 -19.17 3.04
CA TRP A 146 6.73 -20.15 2.60
C TRP A 146 5.42 -19.90 3.36
N PRO A 147 4.26 -20.22 2.78
CA PRO A 147 3.01 -20.24 3.53
C PRO A 147 3.16 -21.15 4.75
N ALA A 148 2.63 -20.76 5.91
CA ALA A 148 2.72 -21.55 7.14
C ALA A 148 2.08 -22.94 7.01
N LYS A 149 1.15 -23.11 6.06
CA LYS A 149 0.50 -24.37 5.72
C LYS A 149 0.27 -24.44 4.22
N TYR A 150 0.60 -25.56 3.59
CA TYR A 150 0.25 -25.80 2.19
C TYR A 150 -1.21 -26.28 2.06
N CYS A 151 -1.92 -25.78 1.05
CA CYS A 151 -3.25 -26.24 0.66
C CYS A 151 -3.39 -26.18 -0.88
N ASP A 152 -4.13 -27.13 -1.47
CA ASP A 152 -4.21 -27.29 -2.92
C ASP A 152 -4.92 -26.13 -3.65
N LYS A 153 -5.80 -25.39 -2.96
CA LYS A 153 -6.57 -24.25 -3.52
C LYS A 153 -6.17 -22.90 -2.89
N MET A 154 -4.87 -22.69 -2.69
CA MET A 154 -4.35 -21.47 -2.09
C MET A 154 -4.34 -20.29 -3.08
N LYS A 155 -4.95 -19.15 -2.71
CA LYS A 155 -4.93 -17.91 -3.49
C LYS A 155 -4.20 -16.79 -2.73
N PRO A 156 -3.40 -15.94 -3.40
CA PRO A 156 -2.78 -14.79 -2.77
C PRO A 156 -3.84 -13.74 -2.40
N MET A 157 -3.60 -13.00 -1.32
CA MET A 157 -4.46 -11.86 -0.92
C MET A 157 -3.93 -10.51 -1.40
N ALA A 158 -2.77 -10.46 -2.07
CA ALA A 158 -2.06 -9.22 -2.38
C ALA A 158 -2.86 -8.23 -3.26
N ASP A 159 -3.83 -8.72 -4.04
CA ASP A 159 -4.73 -7.94 -4.89
C ASP A 159 -6.05 -7.56 -4.18
N LYS A 160 -6.21 -7.92 -2.90
CA LYS A 160 -7.42 -7.69 -2.11
C LYS A 160 -7.24 -6.59 -1.08
N TYR A 161 -8.35 -5.99 -0.69
CA TYR A 161 -8.45 -4.99 0.37
C TYR A 161 -9.17 -5.55 1.58
N ILE A 162 -8.77 -5.10 2.75
CA ILE A 162 -9.38 -5.40 4.05
C ILE A 162 -9.72 -4.09 4.75
N THR A 163 -10.74 -4.05 5.60
CA THR A 163 -10.97 -2.86 6.42
C THR A 163 -9.85 -2.69 7.45
N LEU A 164 -9.47 -1.46 7.76
CA LEU A 164 -8.45 -1.18 8.76
C LEU A 164 -8.86 -1.73 10.14
N ASP A 165 -10.15 -1.67 10.47
CA ASP A 165 -10.69 -2.25 11.70
C ASP A 165 -10.52 -3.77 11.74
N ASP A 166 -10.85 -4.48 10.65
CA ASP A 166 -10.62 -5.93 10.55
C ASP A 166 -9.15 -6.30 10.65
N LEU A 167 -8.25 -5.49 10.07
CA LEU A 167 -6.81 -5.72 10.16
C LEU A 167 -6.27 -5.52 11.59
N LEU A 168 -6.67 -4.43 12.25
CA LEU A 168 -6.23 -4.11 13.61
C LEU A 168 -6.81 -5.09 14.65
N ASN A 169 -8.06 -5.51 14.44
CA ASN A 169 -8.77 -6.45 15.31
C ASN A 169 -8.70 -7.90 14.83
N PHE A 170 -7.79 -8.21 13.90
CA PHE A 170 -7.63 -9.54 13.29
C PHE A 170 -7.50 -10.66 14.33
N LYS A 171 -6.85 -10.39 15.48
CA LYS A 171 -6.71 -11.38 16.55
C LYS A 171 -8.04 -11.75 17.21
N ASN A 172 -9.00 -10.83 17.25
CA ASN A 172 -10.25 -10.94 18.02
C ASN A 172 -11.48 -11.23 17.14
N LYS A 173 -11.33 -11.24 15.81
CA LYS A 173 -12.41 -11.55 14.86
C LYS A 173 -12.28 -12.97 14.33
N ASN A 174 -13.43 -13.65 14.22
CA ASN A 174 -13.51 -14.98 13.61
C ASN A 174 -13.71 -14.89 12.09
N LYS A 175 -14.39 -13.84 11.63
CA LYS A 175 -14.75 -13.61 10.23
C LYS A 175 -14.16 -12.32 9.72
N ILE A 176 -13.64 -12.35 8.50
CA ILE A 176 -13.01 -11.21 7.84
C ILE A 176 -13.59 -11.08 6.44
N ASN A 177 -13.82 -9.82 6.03
CA ASN A 177 -14.27 -9.51 4.69
C ASN A 177 -13.11 -8.98 3.85
N LEU A 178 -12.90 -9.60 2.69
CA LEU A 178 -11.98 -9.13 1.67
C LEU A 178 -12.77 -8.48 0.52
N TYR A 179 -12.15 -7.50 -0.11
CA TYR A 179 -12.74 -6.76 -1.22
C TYR A 179 -11.81 -6.77 -2.42
N SER A 180 -12.36 -6.92 -3.61
CA SER A 180 -11.62 -6.72 -4.88
C SER A 180 -11.84 -5.28 -5.37
N GLN A 181 -10.87 -4.75 -6.11
CA GLN A 181 -10.99 -3.47 -6.81
C GLN A 181 -11.90 -3.60 -8.03
#